data_AF-A0A358DLZ5-F1
#
_entry.id   AF-A0A358DLZ5-F1
#
_cell.length_a   1.000
_cell.length_b   1.000
_cell.length_c   1.000
_cell.angle_alpha   90.00
_cell.angle_beta   90.00
_cell.angle_gamma   90.00
#
_symmetry.space_group_name_H-M   'P 1'
#
loop_
_entity.id
_entity.type
_entity.pdbx_description
1 polymer ?
#
loop_
_entity_poly.entity_id
_entity_poly.type
_entity_poly.pdbx_seq_one_letter_code
_entity_poly.pdbx_strand_id
1 'polypeptide(L)'
;GGINHMGVLAIMDPTLWVDSLFMFGEVWLRRADLQRDDEALDRFDEQFEIFTHRLQESNGLYTHAADWIIEQTPGVFWARGNAWVTAAGYDALRIHRLRGEQNPVHAAALEQQARRILETQNIQSGLWWTLMTEPGEGYEEVSGSALFLFGLSRAWRYGFLGDDVLPALHRGKTGLLGAIHERDDGPVIHGISGPTTAAAREDYLRVPLEEDLPYGVGAMILALIELAGLPESL
;
A
#
# COMPACT_ATOMS: atom_id res chain seq x y z
N GLY A 1 -4.92 13.99 16.61
CA GLY A 1 -6.06 14.14 15.65
C GLY A 1 -5.57 13.81 14.25
N GLY A 2 -6.42 13.32 13.35
CA GLY A 2 -6.00 12.77 12.05
C GLY A 2 -5.71 13.82 10.96
N ILE A 3 -4.74 13.55 10.09
CA ILE A 3 -4.36 14.42 8.97
C ILE A 3 -5.48 14.44 7.92
N ASN A 4 -5.98 15.64 7.61
CA ASN A 4 -7.03 15.80 6.62
C ASN A 4 -6.46 15.59 5.21
N HIS A 5 -7.02 14.62 4.48
CA HIS A 5 -6.62 14.34 3.09
C HIS A 5 -6.81 15.56 2.18
N MET A 6 -7.90 16.30 2.37
CA MET A 6 -8.27 17.44 1.55
C MET A 6 -7.58 18.77 1.94
N GLY A 7 -6.67 18.74 2.93
CA GLY A 7 -6.05 19.96 3.48
C GLY A 7 -7.03 20.77 4.33
N VAL A 8 -6.86 22.10 4.41
CA VAL A 8 -7.80 22.96 5.17
C VAL A 8 -8.83 23.54 4.22
N LEU A 9 -10.06 23.01 4.27
CA LEU A 9 -11.20 23.52 3.49
C LEU A 9 -12.22 24.16 4.44
N ALA A 10 -12.59 25.42 4.20
CA ALA A 10 -13.50 26.16 5.09
C ALA A 10 -14.93 25.61 5.15
N ILE A 11 -15.29 24.71 4.23
CA ILE A 11 -16.66 24.24 4.00
C ILE A 11 -16.82 22.73 4.24
N MET A 12 -15.78 22.04 4.71
CA MET A 12 -15.79 20.59 4.88
C MET A 12 -15.00 20.21 6.13
N ASP A 13 -15.58 19.31 6.92
CA ASP A 13 -14.90 18.73 8.08
C ASP A 13 -13.67 17.90 7.65
N PRO A 14 -12.72 17.64 8.55
CA PRO A 14 -11.57 16.79 8.26
C PRO A 14 -11.98 15.38 7.80
N THR A 15 -11.33 14.90 6.74
CA THR A 15 -11.57 13.60 6.12
C THR A 15 -10.30 12.77 6.19
N LEU A 16 -10.41 11.50 6.57
CA LEU A 16 -9.26 10.58 6.64
C LEU A 16 -9.30 9.65 5.45
N TRP A 17 -8.23 9.61 4.65
CA TRP A 17 -8.11 8.72 3.49
C TRP A 17 -6.78 8.00 3.57
N VAL A 18 -6.78 6.67 3.46
CA VAL A 18 -5.58 5.81 3.66
C VAL A 18 -4.34 6.29 2.89
N ASP A 19 -4.54 6.89 1.71
CA ASP A 19 -3.51 7.52 0.88
C ASP A 19 -2.64 8.49 1.67
N SER A 20 -3.23 9.25 2.60
CA SER A 20 -2.54 10.28 3.40
C SER A 20 -1.39 9.72 4.24
N LEU A 21 -1.45 8.45 4.66
CA LEU A 21 -0.34 7.79 5.36
C LEU A 21 0.91 7.69 4.47
N PHE A 22 0.73 7.56 3.16
CA PHE A 22 1.86 7.57 2.23
C PHE A 22 2.17 9.00 1.75
N MET A 23 1.17 9.75 1.27
CA MET A 23 1.38 11.05 0.64
C MET A 23 2.04 12.08 1.56
N PHE A 24 1.59 12.15 2.82
CA PHE A 24 2.17 13.04 3.82
C PHE A 24 3.13 12.30 4.75
N GLY A 25 2.81 11.06 5.09
CA GLY A 25 3.61 10.28 6.03
C GLY A 25 5.02 10.01 5.51
N GLU A 26 5.22 9.77 4.21
CA GLU A 26 6.57 9.61 3.65
C GLU A 26 7.45 10.85 3.90
N VAL A 27 6.90 12.07 3.89
CA VAL A 27 7.70 13.27 4.19
C VAL A 27 8.23 13.23 5.62
N TRP A 28 7.43 12.80 6.58
CA TRP A 28 7.86 12.61 7.96
C TRP A 28 8.86 11.46 8.09
N LEU A 29 8.59 10.32 7.43
CA LEU A 29 9.48 9.17 7.46
C LEU A 29 10.86 9.49 6.86
N ARG A 30 10.93 10.28 5.77
CA ARG A 30 12.21 10.73 5.21
C ARG A 30 12.98 11.65 6.15
N ARG A 31 12.29 12.54 6.88
CA ARG A 31 12.94 13.37 7.92
C ARG A 31 13.45 12.48 9.06
N ALA A 32 12.64 11.55 9.54
CA ALA A 32 13.02 10.62 10.59
C ALA A 32 14.23 9.77 10.19
N ASP A 33 14.27 9.24 8.97
CA ASP A 33 15.35 8.37 8.51
C ASP A 33 16.65 9.15 8.21
N LEU A 34 16.56 10.25 7.46
CA LEU A 34 17.75 10.98 6.97
C LEU A 34 18.33 11.94 8.01
N GLN A 35 17.50 12.52 8.87
CA GLN A 35 17.91 13.55 9.83
C GLN A 35 17.85 13.08 11.28
N ARG A 36 17.41 11.84 11.53
CA ARG A 36 17.14 11.32 12.88
C ARG A 36 16.18 12.21 13.67
N ASP A 37 15.15 12.69 12.98
CA ASP A 37 14.11 13.56 13.53
C ASP A 37 13.05 12.72 14.26
N ASP A 38 13.08 12.73 15.60
CA ASP A 38 12.17 11.95 16.44
C ASP A 38 10.74 12.50 16.39
N GLU A 39 10.58 13.83 16.34
CA GLU A 39 9.26 14.47 16.25
C GLU A 39 8.54 14.08 14.95
N ALA A 40 9.29 13.96 13.85
CA ALA A 40 8.73 13.47 12.59
C ALA A 40 8.25 12.00 12.70
N LEU A 41 9.01 11.13 13.35
CA LEU A 41 8.62 9.73 13.53
C LEU A 41 7.39 9.62 14.44
N ASP A 42 7.41 10.30 15.59
CA ASP A 42 6.28 10.34 16.54
C ASP A 42 5.01 10.85 15.85
N ARG A 43 5.15 11.82 14.94
CA ARG A 43 4.01 12.35 14.17
C ARG A 43 3.46 11.31 13.21
N PHE A 44 4.31 10.55 12.51
CA PHE A 44 3.85 9.45 11.67
C PHE A 44 3.12 8.40 12.51
N ASP A 45 3.69 8.01 13.65
CA ASP A 45 3.12 6.98 14.52
C ASP A 45 1.74 7.39 15.05
N GLU A 46 1.59 8.63 15.53
CA GLU A 46 0.27 9.16 15.93
C GLU A 46 -0.74 9.04 14.78
N GLN A 47 -0.34 9.37 13.55
CA GLN A 47 -1.24 9.27 12.40
C GLN A 47 -1.56 7.82 12.03
N PHE A 48 -0.57 6.94 12.03
CA PHE A 48 -0.78 5.53 11.73
C PHE A 48 -1.76 4.90 12.73
N GLU A 49 -1.61 5.16 14.04
CA GLU A 49 -2.54 4.67 15.06
C GLU A 49 -3.97 5.20 14.87
N ILE A 50 -4.12 6.49 14.57
CA ILE A 50 -5.44 7.10 14.29
C ILE A 50 -6.09 6.43 13.08
N PHE A 51 -5.35 6.27 11.98
CA PHE A 51 -5.88 5.65 10.76
C PHE A 51 -6.22 4.18 10.98
N THR A 52 -5.36 3.44 11.69
CA THR A 52 -5.63 2.05 12.09
C THR A 52 -6.92 1.96 12.87
N HIS A 53 -7.09 2.78 13.92
CA HIS A 53 -8.29 2.76 14.75
C HIS A 53 -9.57 3.14 13.98
N ARG A 54 -9.46 4.01 12.97
CA ARG A 54 -10.61 4.57 12.25
C ARG A 54 -10.99 3.79 10.99
N LEU A 55 -10.03 3.11 10.35
CA LEU A 55 -10.20 2.57 9.00
C LEU A 55 -9.90 1.07 8.91
N GLN A 56 -9.11 0.49 9.83
CA GLN A 56 -8.82 -0.94 9.78
C GLN A 56 -10.02 -1.76 10.28
N GLU A 57 -10.47 -2.70 9.45
CA GLU A 57 -11.57 -3.60 9.76
C GLU A 57 -11.06 -4.91 10.40
N SER A 58 -11.99 -5.69 10.94
CA SER A 58 -11.67 -6.96 11.63
C SER A 58 -10.96 -8.01 10.75
N ASN A 59 -11.05 -7.89 9.42
CA ASN A 59 -10.32 -8.73 8.47
C ASN A 59 -8.88 -8.25 8.22
N GLY A 60 -8.44 -7.16 8.86
CA GLY A 60 -7.09 -6.59 8.73
C GLY A 60 -6.93 -5.57 7.61
N LEU A 61 -7.88 -5.46 6.68
CA LEU A 61 -7.83 -4.50 5.57
C LEU A 61 -8.43 -3.15 6.00
N TYR A 62 -8.07 -2.11 5.26
CA TYR A 62 -8.47 -0.75 5.52
C TYR A 62 -9.55 -0.32 4.52
N THR A 63 -10.62 0.29 5.04
CA THR A 63 -11.56 1.06 4.23
C THR A 63 -10.87 2.30 3.66
N HIS A 64 -11.30 2.78 2.49
CA HIS A 64 -10.58 3.85 1.78
C HIS A 64 -10.58 5.15 2.58
N ALA A 65 -11.76 5.56 3.08
CA ALA A 65 -11.87 6.81 3.83
C ALA A 65 -12.87 6.77 4.98
N ALA A 66 -12.72 7.69 5.92
CA ALA A 66 -13.68 8.01 6.98
C ALA A 66 -14.04 9.49 6.95
N ASP A 67 -15.25 9.78 7.45
CA ASP A 67 -15.81 11.13 7.54
C ASP A 67 -15.92 11.84 6.17
N TRP A 68 -15.95 11.05 5.10
CA TRP A 68 -16.08 11.51 3.72
C TRP A 68 -17.55 11.70 3.34
N ILE A 69 -17.83 12.77 2.58
CA ILE A 69 -19.21 13.16 2.24
C ILE A 69 -19.87 12.21 1.24
N ILE A 70 -19.09 11.53 0.40
CA ILE A 70 -19.62 10.54 -0.54
C ILE A 70 -19.75 9.21 0.20
N GLU A 71 -20.94 8.62 0.11
CA GLU A 71 -21.25 7.33 0.69
C GLU A 71 -20.36 6.23 0.07
N GLN A 72 -19.80 5.40 0.93
CA GLN A 72 -18.95 4.27 0.55
C GLN A 72 -19.70 2.96 0.78
N THR A 73 -19.52 2.00 -0.13
CA THR A 73 -20.07 0.65 0.04
C THR A 73 -19.31 -0.11 1.13
N PRO A 74 -19.96 -0.59 2.21
CA PRO A 74 -19.29 -1.36 3.25
C PRO A 74 -18.66 -2.64 2.71
N GLY A 75 -17.49 -3.02 3.24
CA GLY A 75 -16.79 -4.25 2.84
C GLY A 75 -16.01 -4.15 1.52
N VAL A 76 -15.93 -2.97 0.90
CA VAL A 76 -15.08 -2.71 -0.26
C VAL A 76 -13.67 -2.34 0.22
N PHE A 77 -12.68 -3.14 -0.16
CA PHE A 77 -11.27 -2.94 0.18
C PHE A 77 -10.46 -2.72 -1.09
N TRP A 78 -10.13 -1.45 -1.34
CA TRP A 78 -9.39 -1.04 -2.53
C TRP A 78 -7.90 -1.34 -2.38
N ALA A 79 -7.34 -2.01 -3.39
CA ALA A 79 -5.97 -2.52 -3.36
C ALA A 79 -4.91 -1.43 -3.19
N ARG A 80 -4.86 -0.41 -4.06
CA ARG A 80 -3.84 0.64 -3.96
C ARG A 80 -3.92 1.42 -2.65
N GLY A 81 -5.12 1.70 -2.14
CA GLY A 81 -5.29 2.33 -0.82
C GLY A 81 -4.71 1.49 0.31
N ASN A 82 -4.99 0.19 0.33
CA ASN A 82 -4.38 -0.72 1.29
C ASN A 82 -2.86 -0.80 1.12
N ALA A 83 -2.38 -0.76 -0.11
CA ALA A 83 -0.96 -0.84 -0.42
C ALA A 83 -0.17 0.41 0.02
N TRP A 84 -0.80 1.59 0.03
CA TRP A 84 -0.22 2.79 0.65
C TRP A 84 0.07 2.59 2.15
N VAL A 85 -0.88 1.99 2.88
CA VAL A 85 -0.71 1.66 4.30
C VAL A 85 0.43 0.66 4.48
N THR A 86 0.47 -0.39 3.65
CA THR A 86 1.51 -1.42 3.71
C THR A 86 2.90 -0.83 3.43
N ALA A 87 3.03 0.00 2.40
CA ALA A 87 4.29 0.64 2.03
C ALA A 87 4.82 1.57 3.13
N ALA A 88 4.01 2.53 3.58
CA ALA A 88 4.42 3.51 4.59
C ALA A 88 4.61 2.85 5.97
N GLY A 89 3.71 1.95 6.36
CA GLY A 89 3.76 1.28 7.66
C GLY A 89 5.01 0.42 7.84
N TYR A 90 5.40 -0.37 6.82
CA TYR A 90 6.63 -1.13 6.89
C TYR A 90 7.89 -0.27 6.73
N ASP A 91 7.83 0.93 6.12
CA ASP A 91 8.93 1.88 6.17
C ASP A 91 9.13 2.47 7.58
N ALA A 92 8.03 2.82 8.28
CA ALA A 92 8.10 3.25 9.68
C ALA A 92 8.68 2.16 10.60
N LEU A 93 8.18 0.93 10.49
CA LEU A 93 8.71 -0.20 11.25
C LEU A 93 10.21 -0.44 10.97
N ARG A 94 10.64 -0.31 9.70
CA ARG A 94 12.06 -0.36 9.35
C ARG A 94 12.87 0.71 10.10
N ILE A 95 12.39 1.95 10.15
CA ILE A 95 13.09 3.05 10.83
C ILE A 95 13.23 2.75 12.31
N HIS A 96 12.16 2.34 13.01
CA HIS A 96 12.26 1.90 14.41
C HIS A 96 13.28 0.79 14.59
N ARG A 97 13.23 -0.25 13.75
CA ARG A 97 14.16 -1.38 13.83
C ARG A 97 15.62 -0.93 13.70
N LEU A 98 15.92 -0.03 12.76
CA LEU A 98 17.25 0.52 12.56
C LEU A 98 17.73 1.39 13.74
N ARG A 99 16.79 1.95 14.50
CA ARG A 99 17.06 2.68 15.75
C ARG A 99 17.14 1.77 16.99
N GLY A 100 16.88 0.47 16.84
CA GLY A 100 16.82 -0.48 17.95
C GLY A 100 15.52 -0.41 18.76
N GLU A 101 14.50 0.23 18.21
CA GLU A 101 13.18 0.41 18.81
C GLU A 101 12.19 -0.63 18.28
N GLN A 102 11.02 -0.71 18.92
CA GLN A 102 9.89 -1.52 18.50
C GLN A 102 8.63 -0.68 18.54
N ASN A 103 7.70 -0.95 17.63
CA ASN A 103 6.36 -0.39 17.66
C ASN A 103 5.35 -1.55 17.52
N PRO A 104 4.94 -2.17 18.64
CA PRO A 104 4.11 -3.38 18.62
C PRO A 104 2.69 -3.12 18.10
N VAL A 105 2.18 -1.89 18.23
CA VAL A 105 0.87 -1.51 17.70
C VAL A 105 0.89 -1.57 16.17
N HIS A 106 1.90 -0.95 15.55
CA HIS A 106 2.08 -1.00 14.10
C HIS A 106 2.34 -2.42 13.62
N ALA A 107 3.22 -3.16 14.32
CA ALA A 107 3.55 -4.53 13.97
C ALA A 107 2.31 -5.44 13.96
N ALA A 108 1.45 -5.35 14.98
CA ALA A 108 0.23 -6.14 15.05
C ALA A 108 -0.77 -5.77 13.93
N ALA A 109 -0.99 -4.48 13.69
CA ALA A 109 -1.89 -4.00 12.65
C ALA A 109 -1.43 -4.44 11.24
N LEU A 110 -0.13 -4.29 10.95
CA LEU A 110 0.46 -4.67 9.67
C LEU A 110 0.57 -6.19 9.50
N GLU A 111 0.83 -6.96 10.56
CA GLU A 111 0.81 -8.42 10.49
C GLU A 111 -0.60 -8.93 10.13
N GLN A 112 -1.65 -8.37 10.74
CA GLN A 112 -3.03 -8.70 10.41
C GLN A 112 -3.35 -8.35 8.96
N GLN A 113 -2.94 -7.17 8.49
CA GLN A 113 -3.12 -6.75 7.10
C GLN A 113 -2.36 -7.67 6.13
N ALA A 114 -1.10 -7.99 6.42
CA ALA A 114 -0.24 -8.82 5.59
C ALA A 114 -0.83 -10.22 5.38
N ARG A 115 -1.37 -10.85 6.43
CA ARG A 115 -2.08 -12.14 6.30
C ARG A 115 -3.20 -12.06 5.27
N ARG A 116 -4.01 -11.00 5.34
CA ARG A 116 -5.14 -10.82 4.42
C ARG A 116 -4.71 -10.45 3.00
N ILE A 117 -3.63 -9.67 2.84
CA ILE A 117 -3.01 -9.41 1.54
C ILE A 117 -2.55 -10.74 0.91
N LEU A 118 -1.84 -11.58 1.65
CA LEU A 118 -1.35 -12.87 1.14
C LEU A 118 -2.48 -13.82 0.73
N GLU A 119 -3.56 -13.89 1.51
CA GLU A 119 -4.76 -14.68 1.19
C GLU A 119 -5.47 -14.23 -0.10
N THR A 120 -5.37 -12.96 -0.46
CA THR A 120 -6.11 -12.35 -1.57
C THR A 120 -5.30 -12.23 -2.86
N GLN A 121 -4.03 -12.68 -2.86
CA GLN A 121 -3.20 -12.70 -4.06
C GLN A 121 -3.78 -13.66 -5.11
N ASN A 122 -3.88 -13.21 -6.36
CA ASN A 122 -4.19 -14.11 -7.46
C ASN A 122 -2.99 -15.03 -7.72
N ILE A 123 -3.15 -16.33 -7.47
CA ILE A 123 -2.07 -17.32 -7.64
C ILE A 123 -1.63 -17.51 -9.09
N GLN A 124 -2.46 -17.16 -10.08
CA GLN A 124 -2.17 -17.35 -11.50
C GLN A 124 -1.26 -16.24 -12.04
N SER A 125 -1.60 -14.98 -11.75
CA SER A 125 -0.85 -13.80 -12.20
C SER A 125 0.23 -13.37 -11.20
N GLY A 126 0.06 -13.65 -9.91
CA GLY A 126 0.85 -13.09 -8.81
C GLY A 126 0.42 -11.68 -8.38
N LEU A 127 -0.59 -11.08 -9.01
CA LEU A 127 -1.07 -9.72 -8.73
C LEU A 127 -2.30 -9.71 -7.81
N TRP A 128 -2.77 -8.50 -7.48
CA TRP A 128 -3.97 -8.27 -6.68
C TRP A 128 -5.05 -7.56 -7.50
N TRP A 129 -6.30 -7.98 -7.28
CA TRP A 129 -7.48 -7.33 -7.83
C TRP A 129 -7.72 -5.99 -7.16
N THR A 130 -8.20 -5.00 -7.92
CA THR A 130 -8.56 -3.67 -7.43
C THR A 130 -9.48 -3.69 -6.22
N LEU A 131 -10.42 -4.66 -6.19
CA LEU A 131 -11.21 -5.03 -5.02
C LEU A 131 -10.68 -6.33 -4.42
N MET A 132 -9.93 -6.24 -3.33
CA MET A 132 -9.16 -7.37 -2.78
C MET A 132 -10.02 -8.55 -2.33
N THR A 133 -11.26 -8.29 -1.91
CA THR A 133 -12.19 -9.31 -1.40
C THR A 133 -13.17 -9.83 -2.44
N GLU A 134 -13.06 -9.36 -3.68
CA GLU A 134 -13.96 -9.72 -4.79
C GLU A 134 -13.15 -10.11 -6.05
N PRO A 135 -12.33 -11.18 -5.97
CA PRO A 135 -11.52 -11.59 -7.09
C PRO A 135 -12.38 -11.96 -8.30
N GLY A 136 -12.01 -11.45 -9.48
CA GLY A 136 -12.73 -11.70 -10.75
C GLY A 136 -13.78 -10.66 -11.13
N GLU A 137 -14.20 -9.79 -10.21
CA GLU A 137 -15.23 -8.77 -10.46
C GLU A 137 -14.68 -7.43 -11.00
N GLY A 138 -13.36 -7.28 -11.08
CA GLY A 138 -12.70 -6.04 -11.51
C GLY A 138 -11.50 -6.29 -12.42
N TYR A 139 -10.40 -5.60 -12.14
CA TYR A 139 -9.13 -5.77 -12.84
C TYR A 139 -8.00 -5.99 -11.84
N GLU A 140 -6.92 -6.61 -12.30
CA GLU A 140 -5.68 -6.68 -11.53
C GLU A 140 -4.97 -5.33 -11.62
N GLU A 141 -4.59 -4.77 -10.47
CA GLU A 141 -4.11 -3.40 -10.39
C GLU A 141 -2.61 -3.39 -10.07
N VAL A 142 -1.83 -2.89 -11.02
CA VAL A 142 -0.37 -3.02 -11.01
C VAL A 142 0.30 -2.14 -9.96
N SER A 143 -0.18 -0.92 -9.74
CA SER A 143 0.49 -0.01 -8.78
C SER A 143 0.30 -0.46 -7.32
N GLY A 144 -0.89 -0.90 -6.94
CA GLY A 144 -1.20 -1.49 -5.65
C GLY A 144 -0.46 -2.80 -5.44
N SER A 145 -0.42 -3.66 -6.46
CA SER A 145 0.39 -4.89 -6.41
C SER A 145 1.88 -4.59 -6.18
N ALA A 146 2.43 -3.59 -6.86
CA ALA A 146 3.81 -3.17 -6.68
C ALA A 146 4.06 -2.64 -5.26
N LEU A 147 3.17 -1.82 -4.71
CA LEU A 147 3.29 -1.28 -3.35
C LEU A 147 3.15 -2.37 -2.27
N PHE A 148 2.27 -3.35 -2.45
CA PHE A 148 2.22 -4.52 -1.59
C PHE A 148 3.56 -5.26 -1.60
N LEU A 149 4.11 -5.52 -2.78
CA LEU A 149 5.39 -6.23 -2.92
C LEU A 149 6.54 -5.44 -2.31
N PHE A 150 6.56 -4.11 -2.47
CA PHE A 150 7.53 -3.23 -1.82
C PHE A 150 7.47 -3.36 -0.29
N GLY A 151 6.29 -3.19 0.31
CA GLY A 151 6.11 -3.26 1.76
C GLY A 151 6.37 -4.66 2.32
N LEU A 152 5.84 -5.71 1.69
CA LEU A 152 6.04 -7.11 2.12
C LEU A 152 7.49 -7.57 1.98
N SER A 153 8.19 -7.18 0.90
CA SER A 153 9.62 -7.49 0.74
C SER A 153 10.47 -6.83 1.82
N ARG A 154 10.14 -5.57 2.16
CA ARG A 154 10.77 -4.86 3.28
C ARG A 154 10.47 -5.53 4.62
N ALA A 155 9.22 -5.94 4.83
CA ALA A 155 8.81 -6.65 6.03
C ALA A 155 9.63 -7.94 6.22
N TRP A 156 9.80 -8.73 5.16
CA TRP A 156 10.68 -9.90 5.16
C TRP A 156 12.14 -9.53 5.44
N ARG A 157 12.70 -8.57 4.67
CA ARG A 157 14.12 -8.18 4.77
C ARG A 157 14.53 -7.68 6.15
N TYR A 158 13.61 -7.03 6.87
CA TYR A 158 13.85 -6.55 8.24
C TYR A 158 13.31 -7.49 9.33
N GLY A 159 12.85 -8.69 8.97
CA GLY A 159 12.44 -9.72 9.92
C GLY A 159 11.15 -9.40 10.68
N PHE A 160 10.20 -8.75 10.02
CA PHE A 160 8.81 -8.61 10.48
C PHE A 160 7.91 -9.72 9.95
N LEU A 161 8.26 -10.32 8.81
CA LEU A 161 7.64 -11.52 8.25
C LEU A 161 8.71 -12.61 8.04
N GLY A 162 8.30 -13.88 8.13
CA GLY A 162 9.15 -15.03 7.91
C GLY A 162 9.26 -15.42 6.44
N ASP A 163 9.95 -16.53 6.16
CA ASP A 163 10.18 -17.03 4.81
C ASP A 163 8.90 -17.56 4.12
N ASP A 164 7.81 -17.72 4.87
CA ASP A 164 6.50 -18.12 4.36
C ASP A 164 5.91 -17.12 3.34
N VAL A 165 6.38 -15.87 3.35
CA VAL A 165 6.00 -14.83 2.39
C VAL A 165 6.74 -14.97 1.04
N LEU A 166 7.89 -15.63 0.99
CA LEU A 166 8.76 -15.69 -0.21
C LEU A 166 8.03 -16.20 -1.47
N PRO A 167 7.22 -17.28 -1.42
CA PRO A 167 6.48 -17.73 -2.60
C PRO A 167 5.56 -16.66 -3.17
N ALA A 168 4.91 -15.86 -2.31
CA ALA A 168 4.05 -14.76 -2.75
C ALA A 168 4.85 -13.62 -3.38
N LEU A 169 6.01 -13.29 -2.81
CA LEU A 169 6.91 -12.27 -3.36
C LEU A 169 7.46 -12.67 -4.74
N HIS A 170 7.86 -13.93 -4.93
CA HIS A 170 8.34 -14.43 -6.23
C HIS A 170 7.23 -14.45 -7.30
N ARG A 171 6.02 -14.89 -6.95
CA ARG A 171 4.87 -14.81 -7.86
C ARG A 171 4.57 -13.37 -8.24
N GLY A 172 4.52 -12.47 -7.25
CA GLY A 172 4.26 -11.05 -7.50
C GLY A 172 5.33 -10.39 -8.35
N LYS A 173 6.62 -10.70 -8.13
CA LYS A 173 7.72 -10.26 -9.01
C LYS A 173 7.48 -10.69 -10.45
N THR A 174 7.08 -11.94 -10.66
CA THR A 174 6.77 -12.47 -12.00
C THR A 174 5.60 -11.71 -12.64
N GLY A 175 4.53 -11.48 -11.87
CA GLY A 175 3.37 -10.70 -12.32
C GLY A 175 3.72 -9.26 -12.70
N LEU A 176 4.53 -8.58 -11.87
CA LEU A 176 5.01 -7.23 -12.16
C LEU A 176 5.84 -7.18 -13.44
N LEU A 177 6.79 -8.10 -13.61
CA LEU A 177 7.60 -8.16 -14.83
C LEU A 177 6.73 -8.43 -16.07
N GLY A 178 5.65 -9.21 -15.92
CA GLY A 178 4.68 -9.45 -16.99
C GLY A 178 3.87 -8.21 -17.39
N ALA A 179 3.78 -7.18 -16.54
CA ALA A 179 3.12 -5.92 -16.86
C ALA A 179 4.01 -4.93 -17.64
N ILE A 180 5.30 -5.26 -17.80
CA ILE A 180 6.25 -4.48 -18.61
C ILE A 180 6.18 -4.98 -20.05
N HIS A 181 5.76 -4.13 -20.97
CA HIS A 181 5.68 -4.45 -22.38
C HIS A 181 6.76 -3.71 -23.16
N GLU A 182 7.59 -4.45 -23.89
CA GLU A 182 8.62 -3.90 -24.77
C GLU A 182 7.99 -3.24 -26.01
N ARG A 183 8.46 -2.04 -26.36
CA ARG A 183 8.10 -1.31 -27.58
C ARG A 183 9.35 -0.73 -28.25
N ASP A 184 9.19 -0.27 -29.48
CA ASP A 184 10.28 0.32 -30.27
C ASP A 184 10.90 1.57 -29.62
N ASP A 185 10.12 2.32 -28.83
CA ASP A 185 10.52 3.54 -28.13
C ASP A 185 10.86 3.34 -26.64
N GLY A 186 10.79 2.10 -26.14
CA GLY A 186 11.14 1.72 -24.78
C GLY A 186 10.08 0.85 -24.10
N PRO A 187 10.40 0.28 -22.92
CA PRO A 187 9.43 -0.48 -22.15
C PRO A 187 8.38 0.46 -21.55
N VAL A 188 7.12 0.02 -21.57
CA VAL A 188 6.01 0.68 -20.89
C VAL A 188 5.39 -0.23 -19.85
N ILE A 189 4.85 0.35 -18.76
CA ILE A 189 4.15 -0.38 -17.72
C ILE A 189 2.64 -0.25 -17.94
N HIS A 190 1.96 -1.36 -18.17
CA HIS A 190 0.51 -1.42 -18.32
C HIS A 190 -0.20 -1.71 -16.99
N GLY A 191 -1.52 -1.51 -16.96
CA GLY A 191 -2.37 -1.99 -15.86
C GLY A 191 -2.36 -1.12 -14.60
N ILE A 192 -1.91 0.14 -14.71
CA ILE A 192 -1.96 1.10 -13.60
C ILE A 192 -3.32 1.80 -13.63
N SER A 193 -4.10 1.71 -12.56
CA SER A 193 -5.38 2.43 -12.54
C SER A 193 -5.20 3.92 -12.28
N GLY A 194 -6.04 4.74 -12.92
CA GLY A 194 -6.08 6.20 -12.77
C GLY A 194 -6.43 6.67 -11.35
N PRO A 195 -6.40 8.00 -11.09
CA PRO A 195 -6.77 8.56 -9.80
C PRO A 195 -8.13 8.05 -9.32
N THR A 196 -8.24 7.73 -8.04
CA THR A 196 -9.41 7.06 -7.46
C THR A 196 -9.87 7.82 -6.23
N THR A 197 -11.16 8.11 -6.16
CA THR A 197 -11.81 8.79 -5.03
C THR A 197 -12.61 7.77 -4.24
N ALA A 198 -12.64 7.91 -2.91
CA ALA A 198 -13.51 7.10 -2.07
C ALA A 198 -14.98 7.31 -2.46
N ALA A 199 -15.64 6.24 -2.90
CA ALA A 199 -17.01 6.25 -3.40
C ALA A 199 -17.65 4.86 -3.32
N ALA A 200 -18.70 4.60 -4.10
CA ALA A 200 -19.37 3.31 -4.13
C ALA A 200 -18.51 2.24 -4.83
N ARG A 201 -18.82 0.97 -4.58
CA ARG A 201 -18.14 -0.20 -5.17
C ARG A 201 -17.93 -0.05 -6.68
N GLU A 202 -18.97 0.31 -7.41
CA GLU A 202 -18.94 0.37 -8.87
C GLU A 202 -18.00 1.46 -9.39
N ASP A 203 -17.70 2.49 -8.60
CA ASP A 203 -16.80 3.56 -9.01
C ASP A 203 -15.36 3.06 -9.11
N TYR A 204 -14.92 2.19 -8.20
CA TYR A 204 -13.61 1.53 -8.28
C TYR A 204 -13.47 0.65 -9.52
N LEU A 205 -14.54 -0.05 -9.89
CA LEU A 205 -14.57 -0.95 -11.06
C LEU A 205 -14.52 -0.21 -12.39
N ARG A 206 -14.92 1.07 -12.41
CA ARG A 206 -14.91 1.91 -13.63
C ARG A 206 -13.65 2.75 -13.80
N VAL A 207 -12.74 2.75 -12.83
CA VAL A 207 -11.47 3.50 -12.95
C VAL A 207 -10.68 2.97 -14.17
N PRO A 208 -10.29 3.84 -15.11
CA PRO A 208 -9.56 3.41 -16.29
C PRO A 208 -8.16 2.92 -15.91
N LEU A 209 -7.67 1.95 -16.68
CA LEU A 209 -6.27 1.53 -16.66
C LEU A 209 -5.50 2.32 -17.72
N GLU A 210 -4.35 2.84 -17.34
CA GLU A 210 -3.47 3.63 -18.20
C GLU A 210 -2.03 3.08 -18.14
N GLU A 211 -1.22 3.55 -19.09
CA GLU A 211 0.21 3.23 -19.19
C GLU A 211 1.03 4.33 -18.50
N ASP A 212 2.11 3.93 -17.83
CA ASP A 212 3.14 4.83 -17.29
C ASP A 212 2.63 6.00 -16.43
N LEU A 213 1.53 5.80 -15.71
CA LEU A 213 1.10 6.75 -14.69
C LEU A 213 2.22 6.92 -13.64
N PRO A 214 2.70 8.14 -13.34
CA PRO A 214 3.95 8.34 -12.61
C PRO A 214 4.03 7.66 -11.24
N TYR A 215 2.93 7.62 -10.49
CA TYR A 215 2.89 6.94 -9.20
C TYR A 215 3.00 5.42 -9.33
N GLY A 216 2.46 4.83 -10.41
CA GLY A 216 2.59 3.40 -10.69
C GLY A 216 4.00 3.04 -11.16
N VAL A 217 4.61 3.89 -11.99
CA VAL A 217 6.03 3.75 -12.36
C VAL A 217 6.92 3.83 -11.12
N GLY A 218 6.69 4.80 -10.23
CA GLY A 218 7.42 4.93 -8.98
C GLY A 218 7.25 3.70 -8.07
N ALA A 219 6.02 3.21 -7.91
CA ALA A 219 5.73 1.99 -7.17
C ALA A 219 6.47 0.77 -7.74
N MET A 220 6.48 0.63 -9.07
CA MET A 220 7.18 -0.45 -9.76
C MET A 220 8.68 -0.42 -9.46
N ILE A 221 9.32 0.75 -9.58
CA ILE A 221 10.75 0.92 -9.31
C ILE A 221 11.06 0.53 -7.86
N LEU A 222 10.28 1.03 -6.89
CA LEU A 222 10.45 0.70 -5.48
C LEU A 222 10.32 -0.81 -5.21
N ALA A 223 9.30 -1.44 -5.80
CA ALA A 223 9.06 -2.87 -5.68
C ALA A 223 10.23 -3.67 -6.25
N LEU A 224 10.68 -3.38 -7.47
CA LEU A 224 11.76 -4.11 -8.13
C LEU A 224 13.10 -3.96 -7.39
N ILE A 225 13.36 -2.81 -6.76
CA ILE A 225 14.56 -2.62 -5.92
C ILE A 225 14.54 -3.57 -4.72
N GLU A 226 13.42 -3.65 -3.98
CA GLU A 226 13.33 -4.57 -2.82
C GLU A 226 13.32 -6.04 -3.28
N LEU A 227 12.61 -6.36 -4.37
CA LEU A 227 12.49 -7.71 -4.93
C LEU A 227 13.79 -8.23 -5.57
N ALA A 228 14.76 -7.36 -5.87
CA ALA A 228 16.09 -7.76 -6.32
C ALA A 228 16.93 -8.38 -5.20
N GLY A 229 16.60 -8.09 -3.93
CA GLY A 229 17.29 -8.62 -2.75
C GLY A 229 16.74 -9.96 -2.23
N LEU A 230 15.72 -10.53 -2.88
CA LEU A 230 15.21 -11.85 -2.51
C LEU A 230 16.26 -12.94 -2.79
N PRO A 231 16.32 -14.00 -1.98
CA PRO A 231 17.11 -15.17 -2.32
C PRO A 231 16.62 -15.74 -3.65
N GLU A 232 17.52 -16.30 -4.45
CA GLU A 232 17.08 -17.19 -5.53
C GLU A 232 16.30 -18.35 -4.90
N SER A 233 15.18 -18.73 -5.52
CA SER A 233 14.20 -19.68 -4.96
C SER A 233 14.89 -20.92 -4.36
N LEU A 234 14.48 -21.28 -3.14
CA LEU A 234 14.92 -22.50 -2.43
C LEU A 234 14.71 -23.78 -3.27
#